data_AF-A0A952B3X8-F1
#
_entry.id   AF-A0A952B3X8-F1
#
_cell.length_a   1.000
_cell.length_b   1.000
_cell.length_c   1.000
_cell.angle_alpha   90.00
_cell.angle_beta   90.00
_cell.angle_gamma   90.00
#
_symmetry.space_group_name_H-M   'P 1'
#
loop_
_entity.id
_entity.type
_entity.pdbx_description
1 polymer ?
#
loop_
_entity_poly.entity_id
_entity_poly.type
_entity_poly.pdbx_seq_one_letter_code
_entity_poly.pdbx_strand_id
1 'polypeptide(L)'
;MTEKSIEKKCDKCNVVYPATLEYFYKDKGGLRGKCKVCVREEAKVRAKSGYVCPGRKESLKKYNNSEKGTKTQRKYRRTEKGKGLSRRAKLGYYYNLTNDDYNFMFQRQEGCCKICNTHQSQLKRRLDIDHDHVTSKVRGLLCSPCNRQLGSYEHGKKFNPLFTERFVRYLSE
;
A
#
# COMPACT_ATOMS: atom_id res chain seq x y z
N MET A 1 42.37 35.44 -13.84
CA MET A 1 41.06 35.87 -14.34
C MET A 1 40.00 35.12 -13.54
N THR A 2 39.31 35.78 -12.62
CA THR A 2 38.30 35.14 -11.76
C THR A 2 37.09 34.74 -12.61
N GLU A 3 36.80 33.44 -12.70
CA GLU A 3 35.58 32.93 -13.31
C GLU A 3 34.38 33.63 -12.66
N LYS A 4 33.67 34.43 -13.46
CA LYS A 4 32.43 35.09 -13.02
C LYS A 4 31.42 33.98 -12.75
N SER A 5 31.25 33.64 -11.48
CA SER A 5 30.23 32.70 -11.05
C SER A 5 28.87 33.23 -11.50
N ILE A 6 28.15 32.47 -12.33
CA ILE A 6 26.82 32.87 -12.81
C ILE A 6 25.88 32.84 -11.60
N GLU A 7 25.28 33.98 -11.28
CA GLU A 7 24.36 34.14 -10.14
C GLU A 7 22.90 34.12 -10.59
N LYS A 8 22.01 33.68 -9.71
CA LYS A 8 20.56 33.64 -9.94
C LYS A 8 19.80 34.02 -8.68
N LYS A 9 18.84 34.93 -8.83
CA LYS A 9 17.92 35.35 -7.77
C LYS A 9 16.74 34.38 -7.66
N CYS A 10 16.36 34.04 -6.43
CA CYS A 10 15.16 33.24 -6.16
C CYS A 10 13.88 34.09 -6.24
N ASP A 11 12.88 33.67 -7.01
CA ASP A 11 11.61 34.40 -7.18
C ASP A 11 10.76 34.51 -5.90
N LYS A 12 11.04 33.69 -4.88
CA LYS A 12 10.26 33.66 -3.63
C LYS A 12 10.93 34.42 -2.50
N CYS A 13 12.16 34.04 -2.14
CA CYS A 13 12.88 34.66 -1.02
C CYS A 13 13.74 35.85 -1.44
N ASN A 14 13.84 36.14 -2.75
CA ASN A 14 14.66 37.22 -3.31
C ASN A 14 16.18 37.14 -3.02
N VAL A 15 16.65 36.06 -2.40
CA VAL A 15 18.07 35.80 -2.15
C VAL A 15 18.78 35.39 -3.44
N VAL A 16 20.00 35.90 -3.64
CA VAL A 16 20.89 35.54 -4.75
C VAL A 16 21.72 34.32 -4.38
N TYR A 17 21.73 33.32 -5.25
CA TYR A 17 22.52 32.10 -5.09
C TYR A 17 23.35 31.84 -6.36
N PRO A 18 24.44 31.06 -6.25
CA PRO A 18 25.08 30.49 -7.43
C PRO A 18 24.05 29.75 -8.30
N ALA A 19 24.07 29.98 -9.61
CA ALA A 19 23.18 29.36 -10.59
C ALA A 19 23.58 27.90 -10.85
N THR A 20 23.50 27.07 -9.81
CA THR A 20 23.91 25.67 -9.84
C THR A 20 22.76 24.73 -9.45
N LEU A 21 22.94 23.45 -9.75
CA LEU A 21 22.01 22.38 -9.35
C LEU A 21 22.01 22.14 -7.84
N GLU A 22 22.90 22.77 -7.08
CA GLU A 22 22.87 22.72 -5.62
C GLU A 22 21.66 23.51 -5.09
N TYR A 23 21.49 24.74 -5.58
CA TYR A 23 20.49 25.70 -5.09
C TYR A 23 19.16 25.68 -5.86
N PHE A 24 19.16 25.24 -7.12
CA PHE A 24 17.98 25.24 -7.99
C PHE A 24 17.69 23.85 -8.57
N TYR A 25 16.41 23.59 -8.87
CA TYR A 25 16.00 22.40 -9.60
C TYR A 25 16.13 22.62 -11.11
N LYS A 26 16.48 21.57 -11.87
CA LYS A 26 16.48 21.59 -13.34
C LYS A 26 15.08 21.39 -13.89
N ASP A 27 14.75 22.11 -14.96
CA ASP A 27 13.58 21.91 -15.82
C ASP A 27 14.00 21.80 -17.28
N LYS A 28 13.05 21.56 -18.19
CA LYS A 28 13.30 21.45 -19.63
C LYS A 28 14.00 22.70 -20.22
N GLY A 29 13.75 23.88 -19.67
CA GLY A 29 14.31 25.16 -20.11
C GLY A 29 15.48 25.70 -19.27
N GLY A 30 16.07 24.92 -18.36
CA GLY A 30 17.18 25.36 -17.50
C GLY A 30 16.86 25.31 -16.00
N LEU A 31 17.50 26.16 -15.20
CA LEU A 31 17.28 26.22 -13.75
C LEU A 31 15.98 26.94 -13.42
N ARG A 32 15.16 26.33 -12.56
CA ARG A 32 13.92 26.94 -12.03
C ARG A 32 14.21 28.25 -11.29
N GLY A 33 13.24 29.16 -11.31
CA GLY A 33 13.37 30.47 -10.65
C GLY A 33 13.30 30.43 -9.11
N LYS A 34 12.63 29.43 -8.51
CA LYS A 34 12.63 29.24 -7.05
C LYS A 34 13.77 28.35 -6.56
N CYS A 35 14.42 28.74 -5.46
CA CYS A 35 15.44 27.92 -4.80
C CYS A 35 14.83 26.68 -4.15
N LYS A 36 15.65 25.63 -3.96
CA LYS A 36 15.20 24.36 -3.38
C LYS A 36 14.61 24.51 -1.99
N VAL A 37 15.12 25.43 -1.17
CA VAL A 37 14.59 25.71 0.18
C VAL A 37 13.15 26.19 0.08
N CYS A 38 12.91 27.21 -0.73
CA CYS A 38 11.57 27.76 -0.95
C CYS A 38 10.59 26.71 -1.49
N VAL A 39 11.02 25.90 -2.46
CA VAL A 39 10.19 24.81 -3.02
C VAL A 39 9.84 23.75 -1.95
N ARG A 40 10.80 23.39 -1.09
CA ARG A 40 10.58 22.42 0.00
C ARG A 40 9.62 22.96 1.05
N GLU A 41 9.76 24.23 1.43
CA GLU A 41 8.85 24.86 2.38
C GLU A 41 7.42 24.97 1.83
N GLU A 42 7.25 25.37 0.57
CA GLU A 42 5.92 25.35 -0.08
C GLU A 42 5.32 23.95 -0.10
N ALA A 43 6.13 22.93 -0.36
CA ALA A 43 5.66 21.55 -0.34
C ALA A 43 5.20 21.11 1.05
N LYS A 44 5.88 21.53 2.12
CA LYS A 44 5.46 21.26 3.52
C LYS A 44 4.15 21.96 3.84
N VAL A 45 4.01 23.24 3.49
CA VAL A 45 2.78 24.01 3.72
C VAL A 45 1.60 23.35 3.00
N ARG A 46 1.77 22.98 1.73
CA ARG A 46 0.77 22.27 0.94
C ARG A 46 0.41 20.90 1.52
N ALA A 47 1.39 20.16 2.07
CA ALA A 47 1.11 18.89 2.73
C ALA A 47 0.28 19.08 4.01
N LYS A 48 0.59 20.11 4.82
CA LYS A 48 -0.17 20.44 6.04
C LYS A 48 -1.58 20.94 5.76
N SER A 49 -1.80 21.62 4.64
CA SER A 49 -3.13 22.11 4.25
C SER A 49 -4.10 21.01 3.81
N GLY A 50 -3.69 19.73 3.86
CA GLY A 50 -4.49 18.62 3.34
C GLY A 50 -4.64 18.62 1.82
N TYR A 51 -3.86 19.45 1.09
CA TYR A 51 -4.00 19.55 -0.36
C TYR A 51 -3.68 18.22 -1.03
N VAL A 52 -4.64 17.69 -1.77
CA VAL A 52 -4.47 16.52 -2.62
C VAL A 52 -4.30 17.00 -4.05
N CYS A 53 -3.15 16.73 -4.65
CA CYS A 53 -2.90 17.07 -6.05
C CYS A 53 -3.92 16.36 -6.96
N PRO A 54 -4.74 17.11 -7.73
CA PRO A 54 -5.68 16.53 -8.67
C PRO A 54 -4.95 15.61 -9.66
N GLY A 55 -5.52 14.44 -9.95
CA GLY A 55 -4.92 13.49 -10.89
C GLY A 55 -3.73 12.68 -10.35
N ARG A 56 -3.26 12.92 -9.12
CA ARG A 56 -2.14 12.17 -8.54
C ARG A 56 -2.47 10.69 -8.38
N LYS A 57 -3.69 10.37 -7.95
CA LYS A 57 -4.13 8.98 -7.72
C LYS A 57 -4.16 8.22 -9.04
N GLU A 58 -4.69 8.83 -10.08
CA GLU A 58 -4.80 8.31 -11.45
C GLU A 58 -3.41 8.13 -12.08
N SER A 59 -2.55 9.15 -11.96
CA SER A 59 -1.17 9.10 -12.44
C SER A 59 -0.36 7.99 -11.77
N LEU A 60 -0.52 7.83 -10.45
CA LEU A 60 0.12 6.77 -9.68
C LEU A 60 -0.40 5.39 -10.07
N LYS A 61 -1.72 5.24 -10.27
CA LYS A 61 -2.34 4.01 -10.77
C LYS A 61 -1.77 3.64 -12.15
N LYS A 62 -1.67 4.60 -13.06
CA LYS A 62 -1.09 4.41 -14.40
C LYS A 62 0.38 3.96 -14.32
N TYR A 63 1.19 4.63 -13.49
CA TYR A 63 2.59 4.25 -13.28
C TYR A 63 2.72 2.85 -12.68
N ASN A 64 1.96 2.53 -11.63
CA ASN A 64 2.01 1.22 -10.96
C ASN A 64 1.62 0.07 -11.88
N ASN A 65 0.72 0.32 -12.83
CA ASN A 65 0.31 -0.65 -13.85
C ASN A 65 1.25 -0.70 -15.06
N SER A 66 2.23 0.21 -15.17
CA SER A 66 3.23 0.17 -16.23
C SER A 66 4.26 -0.94 -15.99
N GLU A 67 4.94 -1.35 -17.06
CA GLU A 67 6.02 -2.34 -16.97
C GLU A 67 7.15 -1.87 -16.04
N LYS A 68 7.54 -0.59 -16.15
CA LYS A 68 8.57 0.03 -15.31
C LYS A 68 8.16 0.06 -13.84
N GLY A 69 6.90 0.42 -13.55
CA GLY A 69 6.37 0.41 -12.18
C GLY A 69 6.34 -1.00 -11.60
N THR A 70 5.86 -1.98 -12.37
CA THR A 70 5.82 -3.39 -11.97
C THR A 70 7.22 -3.93 -11.65
N LYS A 71 8.21 -3.70 -12.53
CA LYS A 71 9.61 -4.08 -12.30
C LYS A 71 10.18 -3.46 -11.03
N THR A 72 9.91 -2.17 -10.81
CA THR A 72 10.37 -1.44 -9.61
C THR A 72 9.77 -2.02 -8.32
N GLN A 73 8.46 -2.27 -8.30
CA GLN A 73 7.79 -2.87 -7.14
C GLN A 73 8.30 -4.29 -6.84
N ARG A 74 8.53 -5.12 -7.88
CA ARG A 74 9.12 -6.46 -7.72
C ARG A 74 10.51 -6.39 -7.10
N LYS A 75 11.37 -5.47 -7.55
CA LYS A 75 12.70 -5.26 -6.96
C LYS A 75 12.59 -4.84 -5.50
N TYR A 76 11.72 -3.88 -5.18
CA TYR A 76 11.51 -3.42 -3.81
C TYR A 76 11.07 -4.56 -2.88
N ARG A 77 10.08 -5.37 -3.27
CA ARG A 77 9.58 -6.52 -2.49
C ARG A 77 10.66 -7.56 -2.13
N ARG A 78 11.76 -7.61 -2.88
CA ARG A 78 12.89 -8.51 -2.61
C ARG A 78 13.89 -7.95 -1.59
N THR A 79 13.86 -6.64 -1.32
CA THR A 79 14.73 -6.00 -0.31
C THR A 79 14.26 -6.33 1.10
N GLU A 80 15.14 -6.27 2.11
CA GLU A 80 14.75 -6.47 3.52
C GLU A 80 13.61 -5.54 3.94
N LYS A 81 13.64 -4.27 3.52
CA LYS A 81 12.57 -3.31 3.77
C LYS A 81 11.25 -3.71 3.09
N GLY A 82 11.31 -4.32 1.90
CA GLY A 82 10.14 -4.71 1.12
C GLY A 82 9.61 -6.12 1.38
N LYS A 83 10.38 -6.99 2.04
CA LYS A 83 9.92 -8.31 2.54
C LYS A 83 8.77 -8.17 3.56
N GLY A 84 8.55 -6.94 4.03
CA GLY A 84 7.40 -6.54 4.82
C GLY A 84 7.54 -6.95 6.28
N LEU A 85 6.55 -6.57 7.09
CA LEU A 85 6.49 -6.89 8.50
C LEU A 85 6.57 -8.41 8.74
N SER A 86 7.26 -8.81 9.82
CA SER A 86 7.23 -10.20 10.30
C SER A 86 5.78 -10.64 10.51
N ARG A 87 5.51 -11.95 10.49
CA ARG A 87 4.14 -12.47 10.70
C ARG A 87 3.51 -11.87 11.97
N ARG A 88 4.27 -11.84 13.08
CA ARG A 88 3.85 -11.24 14.35
C ARG A 88 3.42 -9.79 14.16
N ALA A 89 4.24 -8.99 13.49
CA ALA A 89 3.94 -7.59 13.25
C ALA A 89 2.74 -7.38 12.30
N LYS A 90 2.51 -8.27 11.32
CA LYS A 90 1.31 -8.22 10.46
C LYS A 90 0.04 -8.53 11.24
N LEU A 91 0.06 -9.54 12.11
CA LEU A 91 -1.10 -9.91 12.93
C LEU A 91 -1.53 -8.75 13.84
N GLY A 92 -0.57 -8.14 14.54
CA GLY A 92 -0.85 -6.99 15.40
C GLY A 92 -1.31 -5.76 14.61
N TYR A 93 -0.62 -5.42 13.53
CA TYR A 93 -0.91 -4.19 12.77
C TYR A 93 -2.26 -4.22 12.03
N TYR A 94 -2.61 -5.33 11.38
CA TYR A 94 -3.81 -5.40 10.54
C TYR A 94 -5.05 -5.93 11.26
N TYR A 95 -4.87 -6.80 12.24
CA TYR A 95 -5.98 -7.53 12.85
C TYR A 95 -6.07 -7.33 14.37
N ASN A 96 -5.11 -6.60 14.96
CA ASN A 96 -4.96 -6.51 16.41
C ASN A 96 -4.90 -7.88 17.10
N LEU A 97 -4.22 -8.84 16.47
CA LEU A 97 -4.09 -10.22 16.94
C LEU A 97 -2.63 -10.58 17.27
N THR A 98 -2.48 -11.49 18.21
CA THR A 98 -1.23 -12.20 18.52
C THR A 98 -1.15 -13.53 17.74
N ASN A 99 -0.02 -14.24 17.88
CA ASN A 99 0.07 -15.59 17.32
C ASN A 99 -0.83 -16.57 18.09
N ASP A 100 -1.04 -16.33 19.38
CA ASP A 100 -1.84 -17.21 20.23
C ASP A 100 -3.32 -17.05 19.90
N ASP A 101 -3.78 -15.84 19.59
CA ASP A 101 -5.15 -15.63 19.08
C ASP A 101 -5.39 -16.38 17.77
N TYR A 102 -4.42 -16.35 16.85
CA TYR A 102 -4.50 -17.15 15.63
C TYR A 102 -4.57 -18.64 15.95
N ASN A 103 -3.71 -19.14 16.85
CA ASN A 103 -3.66 -20.55 17.19
C ASN A 103 -4.95 -20.99 17.90
N PHE A 104 -5.54 -20.14 18.72
CA PHE A 104 -6.83 -20.36 19.36
C PHE A 104 -7.95 -20.47 18.31
N MET A 105 -8.03 -19.55 17.35
CA MET A 105 -8.97 -19.68 16.22
C MET A 105 -8.72 -20.95 15.41
N PHE A 106 -7.46 -21.29 15.18
CA PHE A 106 -7.08 -22.51 14.44
C PHE A 106 -7.56 -23.77 15.17
N GLN A 107 -7.37 -23.85 16.49
CA GLN A 107 -7.84 -24.97 17.31
C GLN A 107 -9.36 -25.05 17.33
N ARG A 108 -10.06 -23.93 17.54
CA ARG A 108 -11.54 -23.88 17.54
C ARG A 108 -12.17 -24.28 16.22
N GLN A 109 -11.47 -24.04 15.10
CA GLN A 109 -11.89 -24.45 13.78
C GLN A 109 -11.34 -25.82 13.36
N GLU A 110 -10.71 -26.55 14.29
CA GLU A 110 -10.09 -27.85 14.02
C GLU A 110 -9.11 -27.82 12.83
N GLY A 111 -8.44 -26.67 12.62
CA GLY A 111 -7.53 -26.45 11.52
C GLY A 111 -8.18 -26.38 10.13
N CYS A 112 -9.50 -26.25 10.05
CA CYS A 112 -10.28 -26.27 8.82
C CYS A 112 -10.72 -24.87 8.37
N CYS A 113 -10.87 -24.71 7.05
CA CYS A 113 -11.51 -23.54 6.46
C CYS A 113 -12.99 -23.46 6.87
N LYS A 114 -13.44 -22.33 7.43
CA LYS A 114 -14.82 -22.16 7.92
C LYS A 114 -15.90 -22.21 6.82
N ILE A 115 -15.53 -22.09 5.55
CA ILE A 115 -16.47 -22.15 4.40
C ILE A 115 -16.50 -23.54 3.74
N CYS A 116 -15.35 -24.16 3.49
CA CYS A 116 -15.26 -25.40 2.72
C CYS A 116 -14.82 -26.62 3.54
N ASN A 117 -14.55 -26.45 4.83
CA ASN A 117 -14.10 -27.48 5.77
C ASN A 117 -12.83 -28.24 5.36
N THR A 118 -12.08 -27.74 4.38
CA THR A 118 -10.80 -28.33 4.01
C THR A 118 -9.77 -28.03 5.10
N HIS A 119 -9.18 -29.08 5.67
CA HIS A 119 -8.12 -28.96 6.66
C HIS A 119 -6.84 -28.37 6.06
N GLN A 120 -6.11 -27.58 6.85
CA GLN A 120 -4.88 -26.92 6.40
C GLN A 120 -3.82 -27.90 5.88
N SER A 121 -3.76 -29.14 6.39
CA SER A 121 -2.81 -30.15 5.90
C SER A 121 -3.02 -30.53 4.43
N GLN A 122 -4.21 -30.30 3.88
CA GLN A 122 -4.55 -30.56 2.47
C GLN A 122 -4.25 -29.33 1.59
N LEU A 123 -3.76 -28.24 2.17
CA LEU A 123 -3.52 -26.98 1.48
C LEU A 123 -2.03 -26.69 1.33
N LYS A 124 -1.64 -26.03 0.23
CA LYS A 124 -0.24 -25.61 0.00
C LYS A 124 0.23 -24.47 0.92
N ARG A 125 -0.70 -23.82 1.61
CA ARG A 125 -0.44 -22.66 2.46
C ARG A 125 -1.37 -22.65 3.65
N ARG A 126 -0.99 -21.86 4.65
CA ARG A 126 -1.80 -21.63 5.85
C ARG A 126 -3.14 -20.98 5.52
N LEU A 127 -4.12 -21.19 6.40
CA LEU A 127 -5.38 -20.48 6.37
C LEU A 127 -5.14 -18.97 6.54
N ASP A 128 -5.92 -18.19 5.82
CA ASP A 128 -5.94 -16.74 5.87
C ASP A 128 -6.95 -16.27 6.92
N ILE A 129 -6.64 -15.15 7.58
CA ILE A 129 -7.60 -14.47 8.45
C ILE A 129 -8.57 -13.70 7.57
N ASP A 130 -9.85 -14.02 7.72
CA ASP A 130 -10.94 -13.27 7.13
C ASP A 130 -11.49 -12.25 8.12
N HIS A 131 -11.78 -11.06 7.61
CA HIS A 131 -12.26 -9.93 8.39
C HIS A 131 -13.24 -9.13 7.55
N ASP A 132 -14.18 -8.50 8.24
CA ASP A 132 -15.11 -7.57 7.63
C ASP A 132 -14.38 -6.28 7.21
N HIS A 133 -14.51 -5.90 5.94
CA HIS A 133 -13.80 -4.75 5.37
C HIS A 133 -14.35 -3.38 5.81
N VAL A 134 -15.47 -3.33 6.55
CA VAL A 134 -16.09 -2.10 7.07
C VAL A 134 -15.74 -1.91 8.55
N THR A 135 -15.88 -2.97 9.35
CA THR A 135 -15.71 -2.94 10.82
C THR A 135 -14.34 -3.41 11.27
N SER A 136 -13.55 -4.03 10.38
CA SER A 136 -12.30 -4.73 10.71
C SER A 136 -12.46 -5.90 11.68
N LYS A 137 -13.69 -6.35 11.98
CA LYS A 137 -13.95 -7.48 12.86
C LYS A 137 -13.50 -8.78 12.20
N VAL A 138 -12.68 -9.56 12.90
CA VAL A 138 -12.24 -10.89 12.43
C VAL A 138 -13.41 -11.87 12.51
N ARG A 139 -13.66 -12.59 11.41
CA ARG A 139 -14.77 -13.56 11.29
C ARG A 139 -14.31 -15.01 11.40
N GLY A 140 -13.10 -15.33 10.92
CA GLY A 140 -12.51 -16.66 11.07
C GLY A 140 -11.34 -16.94 10.12
N LEU A 141 -10.94 -18.21 10.07
CA LEU A 141 -9.88 -18.67 9.18
C LEU A 141 -10.45 -19.35 7.92
N LEU A 142 -9.98 -18.91 6.76
CA LEU A 142 -10.43 -19.38 5.45
C LEU A 142 -9.25 -19.88 4.60
N CYS A 143 -9.49 -20.85 3.73
CA CYS A 143 -8.51 -21.17 2.69
C CYS A 143 -8.45 -20.02 1.66
N SER A 144 -7.30 -19.79 1.02
CA SER A 144 -7.13 -18.68 0.08
C SER A 144 -8.13 -18.66 -1.09
N PRO A 145 -8.55 -19.81 -1.66
CA PRO A 145 -9.62 -19.83 -2.66
C PRO A 145 -10.94 -19.27 -2.13
N CYS A 146 -11.40 -19.74 -0.95
CA CYS A 146 -12.62 -19.26 -0.34
C CYS A 146 -12.52 -17.78 0.02
N ASN A 147 -11.45 -17.37 0.68
CA ASN A 147 -11.22 -15.98 1.09
C ASN A 147 -11.28 -15.01 -0.10
N ARG A 148 -10.60 -15.36 -1.21
CA ARG A 148 -10.60 -14.53 -2.42
C ARG A 148 -11.98 -14.45 -3.08
N GLN A 149 -12.70 -15.57 -3.14
CA GLN A 149 -14.04 -15.58 -3.74
C GLN A 149 -15.06 -14.83 -2.90
N LEU A 150 -14.96 -14.94 -1.57
CA LEU A 150 -15.78 -14.15 -0.64
C LEU A 150 -15.53 -12.65 -0.84
N GLY A 151 -14.27 -12.23 -0.93
CA GLY A 151 -13.95 -10.84 -1.25
C GLY A 151 -14.47 -10.39 -2.63
N SER A 152 -14.48 -11.25 -3.65
CA SER A 152 -15.14 -10.91 -4.92
C SER A 152 -16.65 -10.74 -4.76
N TYR A 153 -17.30 -11.61 -3.98
CA TYR A 153 -18.72 -11.57 -3.68
C TYR A 153 -19.12 -10.27 -2.97
N GLU A 154 -18.42 -9.90 -1.90
CA GLU A 154 -18.69 -8.67 -1.13
C GLU A 154 -18.52 -7.39 -1.96
N HIS A 155 -17.58 -7.38 -2.91
CA HIS A 155 -17.28 -6.22 -3.74
C HIS A 155 -18.04 -6.19 -5.07
N GLY A 156 -19.03 -7.07 -5.27
CA GLY A 156 -19.82 -7.15 -6.50
C GLY A 156 -19.00 -7.48 -7.76
N LYS A 157 -17.87 -8.17 -7.60
CA LYS A 157 -16.99 -8.59 -8.69
C LYS A 157 -17.32 -10.00 -9.14
N LYS A 158 -16.79 -10.44 -10.29
CA LYS A 158 -16.96 -11.82 -10.77
C LYS A 158 -16.46 -12.84 -9.74
N PHE A 159 -17.34 -13.76 -9.34
CA PHE A 159 -17.08 -14.90 -8.44
C PHE A 159 -17.76 -16.16 -8.98
N ASN A 160 -17.51 -17.34 -8.40
CA ASN A 160 -18.22 -18.57 -8.77
C ASN A 160 -19.58 -18.65 -8.02
N PRO A 161 -20.73 -18.63 -8.74
CA PRO A 161 -22.05 -18.64 -8.11
C PRO A 161 -22.34 -19.86 -7.24
N LEU A 162 -21.65 -21.00 -7.45
CA LEU A 162 -21.81 -22.21 -6.64
C LEU A 162 -21.44 -22.03 -5.16
N PHE A 163 -20.77 -20.94 -4.81
CA PHE A 163 -20.37 -20.65 -3.44
C PHE A 163 -21.36 -19.72 -2.71
N THR A 164 -22.38 -19.20 -3.39
CA THR A 164 -23.28 -18.15 -2.87
C THR A 164 -23.90 -18.54 -1.53
N GLU A 165 -24.52 -19.72 -1.44
CA GLU A 165 -25.15 -20.19 -0.20
C GLU A 165 -24.15 -20.33 0.95
N ARG A 166 -22.92 -20.80 0.64
CA ARG A 166 -21.86 -20.93 1.64
C ARG A 166 -21.40 -19.57 2.15
N PHE A 167 -21.37 -18.55 1.29
CA PHE A 167 -21.03 -17.18 1.67
C PHE A 167 -22.13 -16.56 2.51
N VAL A 168 -23.39 -16.68 2.11
CA VAL A 168 -24.53 -16.16 2.89
C VAL A 168 -24.53 -16.76 4.29
N ARG A 169 -24.37 -18.09 4.41
CA ARG A 169 -24.27 -18.76 5.72
C ARG A 169 -23.10 -18.21 6.54
N TYR A 170 -21.90 -18.16 5.96
CA TYR A 170 -20.71 -17.68 6.66
C TYR A 170 -20.80 -16.23 7.14
N LEU A 171 -21.44 -15.37 6.35
CA LEU A 171 -21.61 -13.95 6.66
C LEU A 171 -22.73 -13.66 7.67
N SER A 172 -23.59 -14.64 7.94
CA SER A 172 -24.72 -14.52 8.88
C SER A 172 -24.38 -15.03 10.30
N GLU A 173 -23.20 -15.60 10.49
CA GLU A 173 -22.66 -16.08 11.78
C GLU A 173 -21.86 -14.99 12.52
#